data_AF-A0A452UGI1-F1
#
_entry.id   AF-A0A452UGI1-F1
#
_cell.length_a   1.000
_cell.length_b   1.000
_cell.length_c   1.000
_cell.angle_alpha   90.00
_cell.angle_beta   90.00
_cell.angle_gamma   90.00
#
_symmetry.space_group_name_H-M   'P 1'
#
loop_
_entity.id
_entity.type
_entity.pdbx_description
1 polymer ?
#
loop_
_entity_poly.entity_id
_entity_poly.type
_entity_poly.pdbx_seq_one_letter_code
_entity_poly.pdbx_strand_id
1 'polypeptide(L)'
;MPPKVYCFFNTKKRKNFDVSRFGARGGGGLPPKKFGNPGERLRKKKWDLSELPKFEKNFYVEHPEVARLTPYEVDELRRKKEITVRGGDVCPKPVFAFHHANFPQYVMDVLMDQHFTEPTPIQCQGFPLALSGRDMVGIAQTGSGKTLAYLLPAIVHINHQPYLERGDGPICLVLAPTRELAQQVQQVADDYGKCSRLKSTCIYGGAPKGPQIRDLERGVEICIATPGRLIDFLESGKTNLRRCTYLVLDEADRMLDMGFEPQIRKIVDQIRPDRQTLMWSATWPKEVRQLAEDFLRDYTQINVGNLELSANHNILQIVDVCMESEKDHKLIQLMEEIMAEKENKTIIFVETKRRCDDLTRRMRRDGWPAMCIHGDKSQPERDWVLNEFRSGKAPILIATDVASRGLGSPALGNQMGLQRSI
;
A
#
# COMPACT_ATOMS: atom_id res chain seq x y z
N MET A 1 -0.55 24.12 12.25
CA MET A 1 -0.08 24.71 10.98
C MET A 1 -0.17 23.65 9.89
N PRO A 2 -0.35 23.99 8.61
CA PRO A 2 -0.33 22.97 7.55
C PRO A 2 1.06 22.30 7.49
N PRO A 3 1.13 21.00 7.22
CA PRO A 3 2.41 20.32 7.03
C PRO A 3 3.19 20.93 5.85
N LYS A 4 4.50 21.13 6.04
CA LYS A 4 5.40 21.73 5.04
C LYS A 4 6.29 20.65 4.39
N VAL A 5 6.33 20.60 3.06
CA VAL A 5 7.34 19.85 2.30
C VAL A 5 8.38 20.83 1.76
N TYR A 6 9.65 20.55 2.03
CA TYR A 6 10.77 21.25 1.41
C TYR A 6 11.43 20.30 0.41
N CYS A 7 11.73 20.80 -0.80
CA CYS A 7 12.43 20.08 -1.86
C CYS A 7 13.65 20.87 -2.36
N PHE A 8 14.85 20.27 -2.31
CA PHE A 8 16.08 20.87 -2.85
C PHE A 8 16.42 20.29 -4.24
N PHE A 9 16.15 21.07 -5.29
CA PHE A 9 16.44 20.64 -6.67
C PHE A 9 17.80 21.15 -7.15
N ASN A 10 18.54 20.26 -7.81
CA ASN A 10 19.81 20.60 -8.46
C ASN A 10 19.56 21.06 -9.91
N THR A 11 20.26 22.11 -10.35
CA THR A 11 20.25 22.54 -11.76
C THR A 11 21.19 21.63 -12.58
N LYS A 12 20.67 20.54 -13.15
CA LYS A 12 21.48 19.69 -14.04
C LYS A 12 21.79 20.40 -15.37
N LYS A 13 23.05 20.84 -15.54
CA LYS A 13 23.67 20.92 -16.88
C LYS A 13 23.85 19.50 -17.41
N ARG A 14 23.27 19.20 -18.58
CA ARG A 14 23.52 17.98 -19.35
C ARG A 14 25.02 17.86 -19.63
N LYS A 15 25.66 16.79 -19.16
CA LYS A 15 26.94 16.33 -19.70
C LYS A 15 26.76 14.89 -20.20
N ASN A 16 26.97 14.72 -21.50
CA ASN A 16 27.11 13.43 -22.15
C ASN A 16 28.31 12.70 -21.52
N PHE A 17 28.11 11.46 -21.10
CA PHE A 17 29.20 10.56 -20.74
C PHE A 17 29.55 9.71 -21.96
N ASP A 18 30.80 9.89 -22.40
CA ASP A 18 31.47 9.14 -23.44
C ASP A 18 31.99 7.81 -22.85
N VAL A 19 31.71 6.71 -23.53
CA VAL A 19 32.05 5.35 -23.08
C VAL A 19 33.42 4.99 -23.66
N SER A 20 34.48 5.16 -22.87
CA SER A 20 35.81 4.66 -23.22
C SER A 20 36.03 3.24 -22.69
N ARG A 21 36.36 2.35 -23.63
CA ARG A 21 36.79 0.96 -23.44
C ARG A 21 38.13 0.91 -22.68
N PHE A 22 38.20 0.07 -21.66
CA PHE A 22 39.45 -0.56 -21.22
C PHE A 22 39.21 -2.05 -20.99
N GLY A 23 40.03 -2.88 -21.65
CA GLY A 23 40.09 -4.32 -21.43
C GLY A 23 41.24 -4.68 -20.50
N ALA A 24 41.06 -5.73 -19.69
CA ALA A 24 42.15 -6.55 -19.15
C ALA A 24 41.64 -7.93 -18.69
N ARG A 25 42.24 -8.94 -19.31
CA ARG A 25 42.56 -10.33 -18.90
C ARG A 25 42.11 -10.84 -17.51
N GLY A 26 41.43 -12.00 -17.56
CA GLY A 26 41.99 -13.29 -17.11
C GLY A 26 42.07 -13.59 -15.61
N GLY A 27 41.14 -14.43 -15.12
CA GLY A 27 41.25 -15.10 -13.82
C GLY A 27 40.06 -16.04 -13.59
N GLY A 28 40.26 -17.33 -13.87
CA GLY A 28 39.23 -18.37 -13.72
C GLY A 28 38.91 -18.64 -12.24
N GLY A 29 37.71 -18.24 -11.83
CA GLY A 29 37.07 -18.68 -10.60
C GLY A 29 35.76 -19.38 -10.94
N LEU A 30 35.48 -20.51 -10.26
CA LEU A 30 34.24 -21.27 -10.39
C LEU A 30 33.01 -20.35 -10.27
N PRO A 31 31.99 -20.51 -11.14
CA PRO A 31 30.83 -19.63 -11.12
C PRO A 31 30.09 -19.79 -9.78
N PRO A 32 29.64 -18.69 -9.15
CA PRO A 32 28.75 -18.79 -8.01
C PRO A 32 27.50 -19.54 -8.44
N LYS A 33 27.04 -20.51 -7.63
CA LYS A 33 25.76 -21.20 -7.84
C LYS A 33 24.69 -20.14 -8.11
N LYS A 34 24.13 -20.12 -9.32
CA LYS A 34 22.95 -19.31 -9.66
C LYS A 34 21.87 -19.66 -8.65
N PHE A 35 21.62 -18.78 -7.68
CA PHE A 35 20.35 -18.77 -6.99
C PHE A 35 19.30 -18.52 -8.07
N GLY A 36 18.46 -19.52 -8.35
CA GLY A 36 17.36 -19.38 -9.29
C GLY A 36 16.48 -18.18 -8.90
N ASN A 37 15.87 -17.53 -9.88
CA ASN A 37 14.94 -16.45 -9.64
C ASN A 37 13.83 -16.94 -8.68
N PRO A 38 13.48 -16.18 -7.62
CA PRO A 38 12.40 -16.54 -6.71
C PRO A 38 11.12 -16.89 -7.48
N GLY A 39 10.50 -18.04 -7.20
CA GLY A 39 9.31 -18.47 -7.94
C GLY A 39 9.58 -19.27 -9.21
N GLU A 40 10.83 -19.66 -9.52
CA GLU A 40 11.14 -20.52 -10.70
C GLU A 40 10.45 -21.88 -10.67
N ARG A 41 10.09 -22.39 -9.47
CA ARG A 41 9.41 -23.69 -9.34
C ARG A 41 7.89 -23.57 -9.34
N LEU A 42 7.35 -22.35 -9.19
CA LEU A 42 5.91 -22.10 -9.31
C LEU A 42 5.48 -22.25 -10.76
N ARG A 43 4.79 -23.36 -11.04
CA ARG A 43 4.13 -23.57 -12.34
C ARG A 43 2.74 -22.95 -12.30
N LYS A 44 2.35 -22.28 -13.38
CA LYS A 44 0.99 -21.77 -13.57
C LYS A 44 -0.01 -22.91 -13.38
N LYS A 45 -1.01 -22.68 -12.53
CA LYS A 45 -2.07 -23.67 -12.30
C LYS A 45 -3.07 -23.62 -13.44
N LYS A 46 -3.48 -24.79 -13.92
CA LYS A 46 -4.68 -24.92 -14.75
C LYS A 46 -5.87 -24.97 -13.82
N TRP A 47 -6.80 -24.04 -13.99
CA TRP A 47 -8.02 -23.95 -13.20
C TRP A 47 -9.17 -24.56 -13.98
N ASP A 48 -9.75 -25.62 -13.44
CA ASP A 48 -11.04 -26.11 -13.88
C ASP A 48 -12.13 -25.43 -13.03
N LEU A 49 -12.85 -24.48 -13.63
CA LEU A 49 -13.91 -23.73 -12.93
C LEU A 49 -15.07 -24.63 -12.48
N SER A 50 -15.25 -25.80 -13.10
CA SER A 50 -16.33 -26.72 -12.74
C SER A 50 -16.05 -27.48 -11.44
N GLU A 51 -14.76 -27.69 -11.12
CA GLU A 51 -14.31 -28.37 -9.89
C GLU A 51 -14.14 -27.39 -8.71
N LEU A 52 -14.12 -26.08 -8.98
CA LEU A 52 -13.93 -25.08 -7.93
C LEU A 52 -15.22 -24.85 -7.13
N PRO A 53 -15.11 -24.70 -5.79
CA PRO A 53 -16.24 -24.25 -4.99
C PRO A 53 -16.79 -22.93 -5.54
N LYS A 54 -18.09 -22.90 -5.80
CA LYS A 54 -18.79 -21.65 -6.12
C LYS A 54 -18.75 -20.75 -4.90
N PHE A 55 -18.65 -19.45 -5.16
CA PHE A 55 -18.72 -18.45 -4.12
C PHE A 55 -19.59 -17.28 -4.56
N GLU A 56 -20.29 -16.71 -3.60
CA GLU A 56 -21.08 -15.50 -3.80
C GLU A 56 -20.13 -14.31 -3.95
N LYS A 57 -20.45 -13.37 -4.84
CA LYS A 57 -19.63 -12.18 -5.12
C LYS A 57 -20.35 -10.88 -4.83
N ASN A 58 -21.65 -10.83 -5.08
CA ASN A 58 -22.42 -9.61 -5.00
C ASN A 58 -23.26 -9.62 -3.73
N PHE A 59 -22.78 -8.92 -2.72
CA PHE A 59 -23.44 -8.78 -1.43
C PHE A 59 -24.11 -7.41 -1.28
N TYR A 60 -23.97 -6.56 -2.29
CA TYR A 60 -24.44 -5.19 -2.22
C TYR A 60 -25.95 -5.13 -2.38
N VAL A 61 -26.63 -4.78 -1.29
CA VAL A 61 -28.04 -4.39 -1.29
C VAL A 61 -28.09 -2.88 -1.13
N GLU A 62 -28.61 -2.18 -2.13
CA GLU A 62 -28.66 -0.72 -2.11
C GLU A 62 -29.61 -0.22 -1.00
N HIS A 63 -29.10 0.64 -0.12
CA HIS A 63 -29.91 1.21 0.96
C HIS A 63 -31.02 2.11 0.38
N PRO A 64 -32.25 2.15 0.96
CA PRO A 64 -33.36 2.94 0.42
C PRO A 64 -33.03 4.43 0.19
N GLU A 65 -32.20 5.02 1.05
CA GLU A 65 -31.76 6.41 0.90
C GLU A 65 -30.84 6.66 -0.30
N VAL A 66 -30.10 5.64 -0.72
CA VAL A 66 -29.25 5.67 -1.92
C VAL A 66 -30.09 5.33 -3.15
N ALA A 67 -30.99 4.35 -3.03
CA ALA A 67 -31.89 3.93 -4.09
C ALA A 67 -32.80 5.05 -4.59
N ARG A 68 -33.32 5.91 -3.69
CA ARG A 68 -34.16 7.06 -4.06
C ARG A 68 -33.43 8.17 -4.81
N LEU A 69 -32.09 8.20 -4.81
CA LEU A 69 -31.34 9.24 -5.51
C LEU A 69 -31.57 9.15 -7.02
N THR A 70 -31.97 10.28 -7.61
CA THR A 70 -32.06 10.46 -9.05
C THR A 70 -30.67 10.49 -9.68
N PRO A 71 -30.53 10.22 -10.99
CA PRO A 71 -29.24 10.34 -11.68
C PRO A 71 -28.58 11.71 -11.49
N TYR A 72 -29.38 12.78 -11.50
CA TYR A 72 -28.89 14.15 -11.24
C TYR A 72 -28.31 14.29 -9.83
N GLU A 73 -29.00 13.83 -8.78
CA GLU A 73 -28.50 13.89 -7.41
C GLU A 73 -27.24 13.04 -7.20
N VAL A 74 -27.13 11.91 -7.90
CA VAL A 74 -25.92 11.07 -7.90
C VAL A 74 -24.73 11.83 -8.50
N ASP A 75 -24.93 12.51 -9.63
CA ASP A 75 -23.88 13.29 -10.28
C ASP A 75 -23.48 14.52 -9.44
N GLU A 76 -24.44 15.16 -8.79
CA GLU A 76 -24.19 16.23 -7.82
C GLU A 76 -23.38 15.74 -6.61
N LEU A 77 -23.73 14.59 -6.04
CA LEU A 77 -23.01 13.98 -4.93
C LEU A 77 -21.58 13.62 -5.31
N ARG A 78 -21.39 13.05 -6.52
CA ARG A 78 -20.06 12.77 -7.08
C ARG A 78 -19.26 14.05 -7.27
N ARG A 79 -19.86 15.09 -7.86
CA ARG A 79 -19.21 16.40 -8.05
C ARG A 79 -18.78 17.01 -6.72
N LYS A 80 -19.66 17.02 -5.71
CA LYS A 80 -19.37 17.57 -4.37
C LYS A 80 -18.21 16.86 -3.68
N LYS A 81 -18.07 15.55 -3.91
CA LYS A 81 -16.98 14.72 -3.34
C LYS A 81 -15.81 14.52 -4.31
N GLU A 82 -15.79 15.24 -5.43
CA GLU A 82 -14.75 15.16 -6.47
C GLU A 82 -14.54 13.72 -7.00
N ILE A 83 -15.60 12.92 -7.05
CA ILE A 83 -15.58 11.55 -7.54
C ILE A 83 -15.84 11.55 -9.04
N THR A 84 -14.94 10.90 -9.79
CA THR A 84 -15.11 10.61 -11.21
C THR A 84 -15.17 9.10 -11.40
N VAL A 85 -16.17 8.61 -12.12
CA VAL A 85 -16.24 7.22 -12.59
C VAL A 85 -15.88 7.22 -14.07
N ARG A 86 -15.02 6.31 -14.52
CA ARG A 86 -14.67 6.21 -15.94
C ARG A 86 -15.93 5.90 -16.76
N GLY A 87 -16.16 6.70 -17.81
CA GLY A 87 -17.37 6.60 -18.62
C GLY A 87 -17.50 5.24 -19.30
N GLY A 88 -18.71 4.66 -19.25
CA GLY A 88 -19.03 3.34 -19.80
C GLY A 88 -18.97 2.19 -18.79
N ASP A 89 -18.35 2.42 -17.62
CA ASP A 89 -18.24 1.39 -16.59
C ASP A 89 -19.56 1.25 -15.79
N VAL A 90 -19.94 0.02 -15.49
CA VAL A 90 -21.08 -0.26 -14.58
C VAL A 90 -20.62 0.05 -13.15
N CYS A 91 -21.27 1.02 -12.51
CA CYS A 91 -20.89 1.49 -11.19
C CYS A 91 -22.12 1.76 -10.31
N PRO A 92 -22.22 1.14 -9.12
CA PRO A 92 -23.25 1.47 -8.15
C PRO A 92 -23.23 2.95 -7.74
N LYS A 93 -24.36 3.44 -7.22
CA LYS A 93 -24.44 4.79 -6.67
C LYS A 93 -23.51 4.91 -5.45
N PRO A 94 -22.87 6.07 -5.23
CA PRO A 94 -22.03 6.28 -4.05
C PRO A 94 -22.90 6.34 -2.79
N VAL A 95 -22.43 5.70 -1.72
CA VAL A 95 -22.98 5.87 -0.38
C VAL A 95 -22.48 7.16 0.25
N PHE A 96 -23.30 7.79 1.09
CA PHE A 96 -22.93 9.03 1.80
C PHE A 96 -22.96 8.89 3.34
N ALA A 97 -23.22 7.70 3.86
CA ALA A 97 -23.17 7.38 5.29
C ALA A 97 -22.72 5.92 5.50
N PHE A 98 -22.08 5.60 6.62
CA PHE A 98 -21.55 4.25 6.88
C PHE A 98 -22.64 3.17 6.91
N HIS A 99 -23.82 3.49 7.47
CA HIS A 99 -24.92 2.52 7.58
C HIS A 99 -25.50 2.10 6.21
N HIS A 100 -25.25 2.85 5.13
CA HIS A 100 -25.66 2.46 3.78
C HIS A 100 -24.85 1.31 3.19
N ALA A 101 -23.65 1.06 3.71
CA ALA A 101 -22.76 0.01 3.20
C ALA A 101 -23.13 -1.39 3.74
N ASN A 102 -24.19 -1.52 4.55
CA ASN A 102 -24.63 -2.76 5.18
C ASN A 102 -23.49 -3.52 5.90
N PHE A 103 -22.59 -2.77 6.55
CA PHE A 103 -21.59 -3.42 7.37
C PHE A 103 -22.24 -4.09 8.59
N PRO A 104 -21.72 -5.25 9.03
CA PRO A 104 -22.18 -5.89 10.26
C PRO A 104 -22.06 -4.95 11.47
N GLN A 105 -22.94 -5.12 12.46
CA GLN A 105 -23.00 -4.24 13.63
C GLN A 105 -21.63 -4.07 14.32
N TYR A 106 -20.89 -5.16 14.47
CA TYR A 106 -19.58 -5.12 15.11
C TYR A 106 -18.54 -4.29 14.33
N VAL A 107 -18.68 -4.12 13.01
CA VAL A 107 -17.84 -3.20 12.21
C VAL A 107 -18.27 -1.76 12.49
N MET A 108 -19.58 -1.52 12.56
CA MET A 108 -20.14 -0.21 12.87
C MET A 108 -19.72 0.26 14.27
N ASP A 109 -19.70 -0.64 15.26
CA ASP A 109 -19.26 -0.34 16.63
C ASP A 109 -17.80 0.13 16.65
N VAL A 110 -16.89 -0.57 15.94
CA VAL A 110 -15.48 -0.15 15.82
C VAL A 110 -15.35 1.19 15.09
N LEU A 111 -16.15 1.45 14.06
CA LEU A 111 -16.17 2.76 13.38
C LEU A 111 -16.58 3.89 14.34
N MET A 112 -17.56 3.64 15.22
CA MET A 112 -18.01 4.60 16.24
C MET A 112 -16.95 4.81 17.34
N ASP A 113 -16.30 3.75 17.81
CA ASP A 113 -15.22 3.80 18.80
C ASP A 113 -14.00 4.59 18.29
N GLN A 114 -13.73 4.52 16.98
CA GLN A 114 -12.70 5.32 16.30
C GLN A 114 -13.15 6.74 15.96
N HIS A 115 -14.39 7.11 16.34
CA HIS A 115 -14.99 8.41 16.08
C HIS A 115 -15.07 8.79 14.59
N PHE A 116 -15.21 7.80 13.70
CA PHE A 116 -15.46 8.07 12.28
C PHE A 116 -16.94 8.41 12.06
N THR A 117 -17.18 9.66 11.65
CA THR A 117 -18.55 10.20 11.49
C THR A 117 -19.10 10.00 10.08
N GLU A 118 -18.27 10.14 9.04
CA GLU A 118 -18.68 10.04 7.64
C GLU A 118 -17.63 9.28 6.81
N PRO A 119 -18.05 8.45 5.83
CA PRO A 119 -17.11 7.87 4.88
C PRO A 119 -16.41 8.95 4.03
N THR A 120 -15.12 8.76 3.80
CA THR A 120 -14.35 9.62 2.89
C THR A 120 -14.84 9.48 1.45
N PRO A 121 -14.55 10.43 0.53
CA PRO A 121 -14.99 10.32 -0.87
C PRO A 121 -14.66 8.99 -1.56
N ILE A 122 -13.46 8.46 -1.31
CA ILE A 122 -13.05 7.18 -1.92
C ILE A 122 -13.80 5.99 -1.30
N GLN A 123 -14.18 6.08 -0.02
CA GLN A 123 -15.03 5.09 0.65
C GLN A 123 -16.48 5.17 0.17
N CYS A 124 -17.01 6.39 -0.02
CA CYS A 124 -18.36 6.64 -0.55
C CYS A 124 -18.62 5.88 -1.85
N GLN A 125 -17.70 5.93 -2.81
CA GLN A 125 -17.86 5.20 -4.07
C GLN A 125 -17.25 3.79 -4.04
N GLY A 126 -16.17 3.61 -3.28
CA GLY A 126 -15.42 2.35 -3.21
C GLY A 126 -16.15 1.23 -2.49
N PHE A 127 -16.84 1.51 -1.37
CA PHE A 127 -17.59 0.50 -0.62
C PHE A 127 -18.66 -0.20 -1.47
N PRO A 128 -19.64 0.51 -2.08
CA PRO A 128 -20.68 -0.17 -2.84
C PRO A 128 -20.12 -0.89 -4.08
N LEU A 129 -19.06 -0.35 -4.70
CA LEU A 129 -18.40 -0.98 -5.84
C LEU A 129 -17.68 -2.28 -5.43
N ALA A 130 -16.91 -2.27 -4.34
CA ALA A 130 -16.25 -3.46 -3.82
C ALA A 130 -17.28 -4.52 -3.36
N LEU A 131 -18.33 -4.13 -2.64
CA LEU A 131 -19.39 -5.03 -2.17
C LEU A 131 -20.23 -5.64 -3.31
N SER A 132 -20.25 -5.00 -4.48
CA SER A 132 -20.92 -5.52 -5.67
C SER A 132 -20.19 -6.68 -6.34
N GLY A 133 -18.95 -6.98 -5.90
CA GLY A 133 -18.16 -8.09 -6.42
C GLY A 133 -17.45 -7.82 -7.74
N ARG A 134 -17.51 -6.58 -8.26
CA ARG A 134 -16.83 -6.18 -9.49
C ARG A 134 -15.35 -5.86 -9.24
N ASP A 135 -14.50 -6.18 -10.22
CA ASP A 135 -13.11 -5.74 -10.21
C ASP A 135 -13.03 -4.22 -10.28
N MET A 136 -12.05 -3.61 -9.62
CA MET A 136 -11.98 -2.16 -9.59
C MET A 136 -10.57 -1.59 -9.47
N VAL A 137 -10.43 -0.37 -9.95
CA VAL A 137 -9.26 0.48 -9.72
C VAL A 137 -9.73 1.73 -8.97
N GLY A 138 -9.25 1.92 -7.74
CA GLY A 138 -9.56 3.06 -6.89
C GLY A 138 -8.37 4.01 -6.73
N ILE A 139 -8.51 5.22 -7.25
CA ILE A 139 -7.45 6.24 -7.26
C ILE A 139 -7.86 7.40 -6.37
N ALA A 140 -7.09 7.65 -5.32
CA ALA A 140 -7.32 8.77 -4.41
C ALA A 140 -6.02 9.15 -3.69
N GLN A 141 -5.87 10.41 -3.32
CA GLN A 141 -4.68 10.93 -2.64
C GLN A 141 -4.28 10.13 -1.39
N THR A 142 -3.02 10.23 -0.97
CA THR A 142 -2.53 9.65 0.29
C THR A 142 -3.32 10.19 1.48
N GLY A 143 -3.61 9.33 2.46
CA GLY A 143 -4.39 9.71 3.64
C GLY A 143 -5.91 9.78 3.44
N SER A 144 -6.43 9.46 2.24
CA SER A 144 -7.87 9.49 1.94
C SER A 144 -8.69 8.31 2.49
N GLY A 145 -8.08 7.39 3.23
CA GLY A 145 -8.80 6.25 3.82
C GLY A 145 -8.99 5.04 2.90
N LYS A 146 -8.15 4.88 1.86
CA LYS A 146 -8.16 3.71 0.94
C LYS A 146 -8.08 2.36 1.66
N THR A 147 -7.32 2.27 2.75
CA THR A 147 -7.15 1.02 3.52
C THR A 147 -8.49 0.46 4.00
N LEU A 148 -9.34 1.30 4.60
CA LEU A 148 -10.68 0.86 5.01
C LEU A 148 -11.59 0.59 3.81
N ALA A 149 -11.43 1.35 2.72
CA ALA A 149 -12.19 1.18 1.48
C ALA A 149 -12.09 -0.25 0.91
N TYR A 150 -10.96 -0.94 1.09
CA TYR A 150 -10.82 -2.34 0.69
C TYR A 150 -10.92 -3.36 1.81
N LEU A 151 -10.58 -3.02 3.07
CA LEU A 151 -10.63 -3.97 4.18
C LEU A 151 -12.05 -4.24 4.68
N LEU A 152 -12.90 -3.22 4.79
CA LEU A 152 -14.26 -3.42 5.30
C LEU A 152 -15.11 -4.27 4.36
N PRO A 153 -15.09 -4.03 3.02
CA PRO A 153 -15.73 -4.96 2.09
C PRO A 153 -15.10 -6.36 2.11
N ALA A 154 -13.79 -6.49 2.35
CA ALA A 154 -13.16 -7.81 2.49
C ALA A 154 -13.71 -8.61 3.69
N ILE A 155 -13.97 -7.95 4.83
CA ILE A 155 -14.59 -8.60 6.00
C ILE A 155 -16.00 -9.11 5.64
N VAL A 156 -16.81 -8.30 4.96
CA VAL A 156 -18.14 -8.71 4.50
C VAL A 156 -18.04 -9.88 3.52
N HIS A 157 -17.11 -9.80 2.57
CA HIS A 157 -16.84 -10.84 1.58
C HIS A 157 -16.51 -12.17 2.27
N ILE A 158 -15.61 -12.16 3.24
CA ILE A 158 -15.18 -13.36 3.99
C ILE A 158 -16.35 -13.99 4.75
N ASN A 159 -17.18 -13.19 5.40
CA ASN A 159 -18.30 -13.70 6.21
C ASN A 159 -19.35 -14.47 5.40
N HIS A 160 -19.45 -14.20 4.10
CA HIS A 160 -20.36 -14.90 3.20
C HIS A 160 -19.71 -16.11 2.51
N GLN A 161 -18.48 -16.48 2.92
CA GLN A 161 -17.82 -17.70 2.49
C GLN A 161 -17.97 -18.79 3.56
N PRO A 162 -17.88 -20.08 3.17
CA PRO A 162 -17.71 -21.15 4.14
C PRO A 162 -16.49 -20.90 5.03
N TYR A 163 -16.57 -21.30 6.29
CA TYR A 163 -15.43 -21.21 7.20
C TYR A 163 -14.19 -21.93 6.64
N LEU A 164 -13.00 -21.51 7.08
CA LEU A 164 -11.76 -22.16 6.68
C LEU A 164 -11.68 -23.56 7.27
N GLU A 165 -11.30 -24.52 6.41
CA GLU A 165 -10.94 -25.86 6.85
C GLU A 165 -9.42 -25.98 7.04
N ARG A 166 -8.99 -27.06 7.68
CA ARG A 166 -7.57 -27.29 7.93
C ARG A 166 -6.84 -27.52 6.60
N GLY A 167 -5.82 -26.70 6.32
CA GLY A 167 -5.06 -26.74 5.07
C GLY A 167 -5.58 -25.78 3.99
N ASP A 168 -6.65 -25.04 4.28
CA ASP A 168 -7.06 -23.92 3.45
C ASP A 168 -6.08 -22.75 3.53
N GLY A 169 -5.94 -22.06 2.40
CA GLY A 169 -5.26 -20.78 2.33
C GLY A 169 -6.21 -19.60 2.60
N PRO A 170 -5.69 -18.36 2.55
CA PRO A 170 -6.49 -17.17 2.81
C PRO A 170 -7.58 -16.95 1.75
N ILE A 171 -8.66 -16.30 2.18
CA ILE A 171 -9.77 -15.85 1.32
C ILE A 171 -9.45 -14.47 0.74
N CYS A 172 -8.93 -13.58 1.58
CA CYS A 172 -8.47 -12.25 1.21
C CYS A 172 -6.94 -12.19 1.21
N LEU A 173 -6.37 -11.75 0.08
CA LEU A 173 -4.94 -11.48 -0.06
C LEU A 173 -4.71 -10.01 -0.38
N VAL A 174 -3.94 -9.31 0.46
CA VAL A 174 -3.48 -7.94 0.20
C VAL A 174 -1.99 -7.97 -0.10
N LEU A 175 -1.59 -7.49 -1.27
CA LEU A 175 -0.18 -7.33 -1.64
C LEU A 175 0.24 -5.87 -1.46
N ALA A 176 1.37 -5.66 -0.79
CA ALA A 176 1.98 -4.35 -0.57
C ALA A 176 3.47 -4.35 -0.96
N PRO A 177 4.02 -3.20 -1.42
CA PRO A 177 5.39 -3.11 -1.92
C PRO A 177 6.47 -3.14 -0.83
N THR A 178 6.14 -2.72 0.40
CA THR A 178 7.09 -2.63 1.51
C THR A 178 6.61 -3.43 2.71
N ARG A 179 7.57 -3.86 3.55
CA ARG A 179 7.31 -4.71 4.72
C ARG A 179 6.53 -3.94 5.78
N GLU A 180 6.88 -2.67 5.92
CA GLU A 180 6.31 -1.74 6.89
C GLU A 180 4.85 -1.41 6.55
N LEU A 181 4.55 -1.19 5.25
CA LEU A 181 3.17 -0.99 4.81
C LEU A 181 2.34 -2.26 5.04
N ALA A 182 2.89 -3.43 4.74
CA ALA A 182 2.20 -4.70 4.98
C ALA A 182 1.86 -4.89 6.48
N GLN A 183 2.80 -4.61 7.39
CA GLN A 183 2.53 -4.66 8.84
C GLN A 183 1.47 -3.64 9.27
N GLN A 184 1.51 -2.42 8.70
CA GLN A 184 0.52 -1.39 9.02
C GLN A 184 -0.89 -1.77 8.58
N VAL A 185 -1.05 -2.30 7.37
CA VAL A 185 -2.35 -2.79 6.89
C VAL A 185 -2.83 -3.97 7.72
N GLN A 186 -1.92 -4.85 8.16
CA GLN A 186 -2.26 -5.97 9.05
C GLN A 186 -2.76 -5.49 10.42
N GLN A 187 -2.13 -4.47 11.01
CA GLN A 187 -2.60 -3.87 12.27
C GLN A 187 -4.03 -3.33 12.12
N VAL A 188 -4.30 -2.59 11.04
CA VAL A 188 -5.67 -2.11 10.75
C VAL A 188 -6.62 -3.29 10.57
N ALA A 189 -6.23 -4.33 9.83
CA ALA A 189 -7.05 -5.52 9.64
C ALA A 189 -7.37 -6.23 10.97
N ASP A 190 -6.44 -6.28 11.92
CA ASP A 190 -6.67 -6.85 13.25
C ASP A 190 -7.67 -6.03 14.08
N ASP A 191 -7.62 -4.70 14.00
CA ASP A 191 -8.49 -3.81 14.76
C ASP A 191 -9.97 -4.01 14.37
N TYR A 192 -10.25 -4.25 13.08
CA TYR A 192 -11.61 -4.55 12.59
C TYR A 192 -11.93 -6.06 12.56
N GLY A 193 -10.93 -6.92 12.45
CA GLY A 193 -11.06 -8.37 12.33
C GLY A 193 -11.36 -9.07 13.67
N LYS A 194 -10.85 -8.55 14.79
CA LYS A 194 -11.10 -9.11 16.14
C LYS A 194 -12.59 -9.25 16.45
N CYS A 195 -13.38 -8.29 16.01
CA CYS A 195 -14.82 -8.24 16.24
C CYS A 195 -15.62 -9.29 15.43
N SER A 196 -15.01 -9.86 14.38
CA SER A 196 -15.59 -10.92 13.53
C SER A 196 -14.96 -12.29 13.72
N ARG A 197 -14.08 -12.47 14.73
CA ARG A 197 -13.25 -13.68 14.91
C ARG A 197 -12.39 -14.03 13.69
N LEU A 198 -12.17 -13.06 12.80
CA LEU A 198 -11.29 -13.22 11.65
C LEU A 198 -9.84 -13.10 12.11
N LYS A 199 -8.99 -13.96 11.57
CA LYS A 199 -7.56 -13.96 11.84
C LYS A 199 -6.85 -13.36 10.64
N SER A 200 -5.89 -12.49 10.93
CA SER A 200 -5.00 -11.94 9.92
C SER A 200 -3.54 -12.28 10.22
N THR A 201 -2.68 -12.27 9.20
CA THR A 201 -1.22 -12.36 9.39
C THR A 201 -0.48 -11.54 8.34
N CYS A 202 0.77 -11.19 8.65
CA CYS A 202 1.67 -10.45 7.77
C CYS A 202 2.84 -11.31 7.31
N ILE A 203 2.95 -11.52 5.99
CA ILE A 203 3.95 -12.36 5.35
C ILE A 203 4.99 -11.49 4.64
N TYR A 204 6.18 -11.38 5.25
CA TYR A 204 7.22 -10.49 4.74
C TYR A 204 8.64 -10.95 5.02
N GLY A 205 9.56 -10.56 4.13
CA GLY A 205 10.98 -10.89 4.21
C GLY A 205 11.70 -10.26 5.40
N GLY A 206 12.89 -10.77 5.76
CA GLY A 206 13.73 -10.19 6.82
C GLY A 206 13.33 -10.55 8.27
N ALA A 207 12.10 -11.03 8.48
CA ALA A 207 11.67 -11.63 9.75
C ALA A 207 11.77 -13.18 9.71
N PRO A 208 11.87 -13.86 10.87
CA PRO A 208 11.89 -15.31 10.97
C PRO A 208 10.68 -15.97 10.30
N LYS A 209 10.90 -17.06 9.57
CA LYS A 209 9.84 -17.80 8.87
C LYS A 209 8.89 -18.53 9.81
N GLY A 210 9.40 -19.05 10.93
CA GLY A 210 8.66 -19.95 11.83
C GLY A 210 7.30 -19.41 12.31
N PRO A 211 7.23 -18.20 12.89
CA PRO A 211 5.95 -17.60 13.30
C PRO A 211 4.97 -17.42 12.15
N GLN A 212 5.43 -16.88 11.01
CA GLN A 212 4.59 -16.68 9.82
C GLN A 212 4.03 -18.00 9.26
N ILE A 213 4.83 -19.07 9.25
CA ILE A 213 4.38 -20.42 8.83
C ILE A 213 3.32 -20.94 9.80
N ARG A 214 3.54 -20.78 11.11
CA ARG A 214 2.59 -21.23 12.13
C ARG A 214 1.25 -20.53 12.01
N ASP A 215 1.24 -19.24 11.71
CA ASP A 215 0.00 -18.48 11.51
C ASP A 215 -0.76 -18.98 10.28
N LEU A 216 -0.06 -19.20 9.16
CA LEU A 216 -0.65 -19.78 7.95
C LEU A 216 -1.20 -21.19 8.18
N GLU A 217 -0.47 -22.06 8.87
CA GLU A 217 -0.89 -23.44 9.19
C GLU A 217 -2.09 -23.49 10.16
N ARG A 218 -2.25 -22.47 11.02
CA ARG A 218 -3.42 -22.30 11.90
C ARG A 218 -4.69 -21.86 11.16
N GLY A 219 -4.55 -21.39 9.92
CA GLY A 219 -5.63 -20.84 9.11
C GLY A 219 -5.87 -19.36 9.43
N VAL A 220 -5.80 -18.53 8.38
CA VAL A 220 -6.04 -17.09 8.42
C VAL A 220 -6.91 -16.69 7.24
N GLU A 221 -7.96 -15.92 7.48
CA GLU A 221 -8.86 -15.46 6.42
C GLU A 221 -8.25 -14.32 5.61
N ILE A 222 -7.45 -13.46 6.27
CA ILE A 222 -6.80 -12.28 5.69
C ILE A 222 -5.27 -12.46 5.73
N CYS A 223 -4.64 -12.47 4.56
CA CYS A 223 -3.18 -12.47 4.43
C CYS A 223 -2.71 -11.16 3.83
N ILE A 224 -1.85 -10.43 4.53
CA ILE A 224 -1.17 -9.25 3.99
C ILE A 224 0.27 -9.63 3.70
N ALA A 225 0.78 -9.38 2.50
CA ALA A 225 2.08 -9.90 2.12
C ALA A 225 2.92 -8.95 1.25
N THR A 226 4.24 -9.07 1.41
CA THR A 226 5.19 -8.60 0.39
C THR A 226 5.50 -9.76 -0.58
N PRO A 227 5.59 -9.52 -1.90
CA PRO A 227 5.59 -10.58 -2.90
C PRO A 227 6.66 -11.67 -2.70
N GLY A 228 7.91 -11.26 -2.44
CA GLY A 228 9.03 -12.19 -2.36
C GLY A 228 8.88 -13.29 -1.29
N ARG A 229 8.39 -12.95 -0.09
CA ARG A 229 8.19 -13.96 0.98
C ARG A 229 6.97 -14.84 0.72
N LEU A 230 5.92 -14.27 0.12
CA LEU A 230 4.75 -15.06 -0.25
C LEU A 230 5.10 -16.12 -1.30
N ILE A 231 5.88 -15.74 -2.33
CA ILE A 231 6.36 -16.67 -3.36
C ILE A 231 7.13 -17.84 -2.74
N ASP A 232 8.06 -17.57 -1.83
CA ASP A 232 8.83 -18.59 -1.08
C ASP A 232 7.90 -19.57 -0.34
N PHE A 233 6.85 -19.08 0.31
CA PHE A 233 5.87 -19.91 1.01
C PHE A 233 4.92 -20.68 0.09
N LEU A 234 4.59 -20.13 -1.08
CA LEU A 234 3.83 -20.86 -2.10
C LEU A 234 4.68 -21.97 -2.72
N GLU A 235 5.96 -21.71 -3.01
CA GLU A 235 6.90 -22.72 -3.55
C GLU A 235 7.14 -23.88 -2.60
N SER A 236 7.27 -23.58 -1.31
CA SER A 236 7.52 -24.57 -0.26
C SER A 236 6.25 -25.20 0.31
N GLY A 237 5.07 -24.88 -0.26
CA GLY A 237 3.79 -25.45 0.14
C GLY A 237 3.34 -25.10 1.56
N LYS A 238 3.83 -23.98 2.12
CA LYS A 238 3.44 -23.49 3.45
C LYS A 238 2.09 -22.79 3.45
N THR A 239 1.65 -22.32 2.29
CA THR A 239 0.29 -21.85 2.04
C THR A 239 -0.11 -22.12 0.59
N ASN A 240 -1.34 -21.79 0.24
CA ASN A 240 -1.88 -21.89 -1.11
C ASN A 240 -2.91 -20.77 -1.33
N LEU A 241 -3.30 -20.52 -2.58
CA LEU A 241 -4.30 -19.49 -2.91
C LEU A 241 -5.56 -20.10 -3.54
N ARG A 242 -5.92 -21.34 -3.18
CA ARG A 242 -7.12 -22.02 -3.72
C ARG A 242 -8.43 -21.36 -3.27
N ARG A 243 -8.45 -20.87 -2.03
CA ARG A 243 -9.60 -20.16 -1.42
C ARG A 243 -9.59 -18.65 -1.68
N CYS A 244 -8.52 -18.13 -2.28
CA CYS A 244 -8.35 -16.69 -2.50
C CYS A 244 -9.35 -16.21 -3.55
N THR A 245 -10.34 -15.44 -3.12
CA THR A 245 -11.44 -14.93 -3.93
C THR A 245 -11.52 -13.41 -3.92
N TYR A 246 -10.76 -12.74 -3.04
CA TYR A 246 -10.65 -11.30 -2.94
C TYR A 246 -9.18 -10.89 -2.92
N LEU A 247 -8.69 -10.30 -4.01
CA LEU A 247 -7.30 -9.88 -4.17
C LEU A 247 -7.21 -8.36 -4.17
N VAL A 248 -6.34 -7.81 -3.32
CA VAL A 248 -6.03 -6.40 -3.27
C VAL A 248 -4.57 -6.17 -3.66
N LEU A 249 -4.34 -5.24 -4.59
CA LEU A 249 -3.01 -4.66 -4.85
C LEU A 249 -3.01 -3.23 -4.30
N ASP A 250 -2.35 -3.03 -3.16
CA ASP A 250 -2.15 -1.70 -2.59
C ASP A 250 -0.86 -1.08 -3.13
N GLU A 251 -0.87 0.24 -3.34
CA GLU A 251 0.16 0.94 -4.12
C GLU A 251 0.40 0.27 -5.50
N ALA A 252 -0.70 -0.02 -6.21
CA ALA A 252 -0.69 -0.87 -7.39
C ALA A 252 0.22 -0.37 -8.53
N ASP A 253 0.40 0.93 -8.70
CA ASP A 253 1.36 1.49 -9.67
C ASP A 253 2.79 1.06 -9.39
N ARG A 254 3.18 0.98 -8.11
CA ARG A 254 4.50 0.48 -7.71
C ARG A 254 4.60 -1.03 -7.84
N MET A 255 3.52 -1.75 -7.55
CA MET A 255 3.47 -3.22 -7.68
C MET A 255 3.53 -3.68 -9.13
N LEU A 256 3.11 -2.81 -10.06
CA LEU A 256 3.13 -3.04 -11.50
C LEU A 256 4.34 -2.40 -12.20
N ASP A 257 5.24 -1.74 -11.47
CA ASP A 257 6.52 -1.31 -12.03
C ASP A 257 7.39 -2.53 -12.39
N MET A 258 8.36 -2.34 -13.30
CA MET A 258 9.19 -3.39 -13.91
C MET A 258 9.93 -4.28 -12.89
N GLY A 259 10.11 -3.83 -11.64
CA GLY A 259 10.73 -4.61 -10.57
C GLY A 259 9.80 -5.60 -9.84
N PHE A 260 8.50 -5.30 -9.76
CA PHE A 260 7.53 -6.10 -9.00
C PHE A 260 6.58 -6.91 -9.90
N GLU A 261 6.30 -6.43 -11.11
CA GLU A 261 5.37 -7.09 -12.05
C GLU A 261 5.61 -8.60 -12.20
N PRO A 262 6.85 -9.09 -12.39
CA PRO A 262 7.07 -10.53 -12.57
C PRO A 262 6.72 -11.34 -11.32
N GLN A 263 6.90 -10.74 -10.12
CA GLN A 263 6.54 -11.36 -8.85
C GLN A 263 5.02 -11.38 -8.69
N ILE A 264 4.34 -10.28 -9.03
CA ILE A 264 2.86 -10.20 -9.02
C ILE A 264 2.27 -11.25 -9.94
N ARG A 265 2.75 -11.35 -11.17
CA ARG A 265 2.27 -12.34 -12.14
C ARG A 265 2.40 -13.77 -11.63
N LYS A 266 3.55 -14.12 -11.03
CA LYS A 266 3.76 -15.43 -10.42
C LYS A 266 2.76 -15.74 -9.29
N ILE A 267 2.39 -14.74 -8.49
CA ILE A 267 1.40 -14.92 -7.41
C ILE A 267 0.00 -15.06 -8.00
N VAL A 268 -0.38 -14.15 -8.91
CA VAL A 268 -1.73 -14.11 -9.49
C VAL A 268 -2.03 -15.34 -10.34
N ASP A 269 -1.03 -15.90 -11.04
CA ASP A 269 -1.16 -17.18 -11.77
C ASP A 269 -1.45 -18.38 -10.84
N GLN A 270 -1.29 -18.22 -9.52
CA GLN A 270 -1.66 -19.21 -8.49
C GLN A 270 -3.04 -18.97 -7.88
N ILE A 271 -3.80 -17.96 -8.35
CA ILE A 271 -5.15 -17.62 -7.89
C ILE A 271 -6.16 -17.98 -8.99
N ARG A 272 -7.36 -18.41 -8.58
CA ARG A 272 -8.47 -18.66 -9.51
C ARG A 272 -8.81 -17.41 -10.33
N PRO A 273 -9.18 -17.57 -11.63
CA PRO A 273 -9.40 -16.43 -12.53
C PRO A 273 -10.73 -15.71 -12.30
N ASP A 274 -11.65 -16.34 -11.58
CA ASP A 274 -12.93 -15.78 -11.16
C ASP A 274 -12.86 -15.12 -9.79
N ARG A 275 -11.67 -14.81 -9.24
CA ARG A 275 -11.53 -13.91 -8.07
C ARG A 275 -12.08 -12.51 -8.37
N GLN A 276 -12.31 -11.71 -7.33
CA GLN A 276 -12.43 -10.26 -7.43
C GLN A 276 -11.04 -9.63 -7.24
N THR A 277 -10.67 -8.67 -8.08
CA THR A 277 -9.39 -7.95 -8.03
C THR A 277 -9.62 -6.45 -7.83
N LEU A 278 -9.01 -5.88 -6.79
CA LEU A 278 -9.09 -4.47 -6.45
C LEU A 278 -7.69 -3.86 -6.42
N MET A 279 -7.46 -2.83 -7.22
CA MET A 279 -6.20 -2.10 -7.25
C MET A 279 -6.39 -0.71 -6.66
N TRP A 280 -5.48 -0.30 -5.79
CA TRP A 280 -5.54 0.99 -5.12
C TRP A 280 -4.22 1.72 -5.23
N SER A 281 -4.27 3.01 -5.58
CA SER A 281 -3.08 3.86 -5.56
C SER A 281 -3.45 5.35 -5.41
N ALA A 282 -2.47 6.18 -5.07
CA ALA A 282 -2.56 7.62 -5.22
C ALA A 282 -2.26 8.09 -6.64
N THR A 283 -1.53 7.30 -7.42
CA THR A 283 -1.05 7.66 -8.76
C THR A 283 -1.37 6.56 -9.75
N TRP A 284 -1.83 6.92 -10.96
CA TRP A 284 -2.24 5.95 -11.98
C TRP A 284 -1.79 6.34 -13.39
N PRO A 285 -0.47 6.28 -13.65
CA PRO A 285 0.11 6.68 -14.93
C PRO A 285 -0.33 5.76 -16.07
N LYS A 286 -0.31 6.26 -17.32
CA LYS A 286 -0.79 5.51 -18.49
C LYS A 286 -0.07 4.18 -18.70
N GLU A 287 1.23 4.13 -18.41
CA GLU A 287 2.09 2.95 -18.56
C GLU A 287 1.61 1.76 -17.70
N VAL A 288 1.12 2.04 -16.49
CA VAL A 288 0.60 1.03 -15.56
C VAL A 288 -0.80 0.54 -15.97
N ARG A 289 -1.61 1.40 -16.63
CA ARG A 289 -3.00 1.08 -16.98
C ARG A 289 -3.12 -0.14 -17.86
N GLN A 290 -2.31 -0.21 -18.92
CA GLN A 290 -2.35 -1.32 -19.86
C GLN A 290 -1.88 -2.62 -19.22
N LEU A 291 -0.88 -2.54 -18.33
CA LEU A 291 -0.40 -3.70 -17.59
C LEU A 291 -1.40 -4.18 -16.53
N ALA A 292 -2.16 -3.28 -15.92
CA ALA A 292 -3.19 -3.62 -14.95
C ALA A 292 -4.32 -4.47 -15.57
N GLU A 293 -4.64 -4.26 -16.85
CA GLU A 293 -5.68 -5.01 -17.59
C GLU A 293 -5.37 -6.52 -17.65
N ASP A 294 -4.10 -6.94 -17.59
CA ASP A 294 -3.73 -8.37 -17.53
C ASP A 294 -4.21 -9.08 -16.25
N PHE A 295 -4.50 -8.31 -15.20
CA PHE A 295 -4.86 -8.83 -13.88
C PHE A 295 -6.33 -8.60 -13.51
N LEU A 296 -7.06 -7.83 -14.32
CA LEU A 296 -8.43 -7.36 -14.09
C LEU A 296 -9.41 -7.96 -15.10
N ARG A 297 -10.68 -8.09 -14.71
CA ARG A 297 -11.75 -8.53 -15.61
C ARG A 297 -13.00 -7.65 -15.45
N ASP A 298 -13.49 -7.10 -16.56
CA ASP A 298 -14.71 -6.26 -16.59
C ASP A 298 -14.72 -5.23 -15.44
N TYR A 299 -13.61 -4.51 -15.27
CA TYR A 299 -13.38 -3.69 -14.08
C TYR A 299 -13.96 -2.29 -14.23
N THR A 300 -14.16 -1.63 -13.08
CA THR A 300 -14.58 -0.21 -13.01
C THR A 300 -13.47 0.65 -12.44
N GLN A 301 -13.17 1.78 -13.08
CA GLN A 301 -12.21 2.75 -12.54
C GLN A 301 -12.92 3.92 -11.87
N ILE A 302 -12.50 4.23 -10.63
CA ILE A 302 -12.94 5.41 -9.88
C ILE A 302 -11.75 6.28 -9.49
N ASN A 303 -11.94 7.59 -9.55
CA ASN A 303 -10.95 8.61 -9.24
C ASN A 303 -11.56 9.62 -8.26
N VAL A 304 -10.79 10.03 -7.25
CA VAL A 304 -11.14 11.12 -6.34
C VAL A 304 -10.12 12.23 -6.47
N GLY A 305 -10.59 13.45 -6.72
CA GLY A 305 -9.76 14.61 -6.99
C GLY A 305 -9.43 14.75 -8.47
N ASN A 306 -8.33 15.45 -8.79
CA ASN A 306 -7.94 15.69 -10.17
C ASN A 306 -7.47 14.39 -10.87
N LEU A 307 -7.84 14.23 -12.15
CA LEU A 307 -7.42 13.09 -12.98
C LEU A 307 -5.93 13.14 -13.33
N GLU A 308 -5.33 14.32 -13.27
CA GLU A 308 -3.90 14.54 -13.39
C GLU A 308 -3.18 14.32 -12.06
N LEU A 309 -1.88 14.03 -12.15
CA LEU A 309 -1.03 13.77 -10.98
C LEU A 309 -1.07 14.99 -10.05
N SER A 310 -1.79 14.85 -8.94
CA SER A 310 -2.03 15.94 -7.99
C SER A 310 -1.50 15.55 -6.62
N ALA A 311 -0.68 16.42 -6.05
CA ALA A 311 -0.26 16.31 -4.65
C ALA A 311 -1.43 16.74 -3.74
N ASN A 312 -1.42 16.29 -2.49
CA ASN A 312 -2.44 16.69 -1.52
C ASN A 312 -2.40 18.22 -1.30
N HIS A 313 -3.53 18.90 -1.51
CA HIS A 313 -3.64 20.36 -1.43
C HIS A 313 -3.42 20.92 -0.02
N ASN A 314 -3.51 20.09 1.03
CA ASN A 314 -3.27 20.51 2.41
C ASN A 314 -1.78 20.64 2.75
N ILE A 315 -0.90 20.34 1.81
CA ILE A 315 0.55 20.36 1.99
C ILE A 315 1.12 21.66 1.39
N LEU A 316 1.80 22.46 2.22
CA LEU A 316 2.56 23.61 1.73
C LEU A 316 3.85 23.10 1.08
N GLN A 317 4.02 23.38 -0.21
CA GLN A 317 5.18 22.95 -0.99
C GLN A 317 6.16 24.11 -1.18
N ILE A 318 7.40 23.94 -0.72
CA ILE A 318 8.47 24.92 -0.85
C ILE A 318 9.62 24.28 -1.63
N VAL A 319 10.05 24.94 -2.71
CA VAL A 319 11.17 24.48 -3.54
C VAL A 319 12.32 25.47 -3.41
N ASP A 320 13.47 24.98 -2.96
CA ASP A 320 14.71 25.77 -2.86
C ASP A 320 15.71 25.25 -3.91
N VAL A 321 16.11 26.13 -4.83
CA VAL A 321 17.02 25.80 -5.92
C VAL A 321 18.44 26.14 -5.48
N CYS A 322 19.27 25.12 -5.28
CA CYS A 322 20.63 25.28 -4.76
C CYS A 322 21.63 24.34 -5.45
N MET A 323 22.91 24.62 -5.24
CA MET A 323 24.00 23.72 -5.61
C MET A 323 24.10 22.58 -4.59
N GLU A 324 24.62 21.44 -5.04
CA GLU A 324 24.79 20.25 -4.21
C GLU A 324 25.62 20.51 -2.94
N SER A 325 26.64 21.37 -3.03
CA SER A 325 27.49 21.78 -1.92
C SER A 325 26.78 22.62 -0.86
N GLU A 326 25.65 23.25 -1.20
CA GLU A 326 24.90 24.14 -0.31
C GLU A 326 23.85 23.37 0.50
N LYS A 327 23.48 22.16 0.07
CA LYS A 327 22.41 21.35 0.70
C LYS A 327 22.65 21.13 2.18
N ASP A 328 23.89 20.84 2.57
CA ASP A 328 24.23 20.55 3.96
C ASP A 328 24.01 21.77 4.87
N HIS A 329 24.43 22.95 4.43
CA HIS A 329 24.26 24.19 5.19
C HIS A 329 22.79 24.59 5.27
N LYS A 330 22.08 24.55 4.14
CA LYS A 330 20.63 24.85 4.07
C LYS A 330 19.80 23.88 4.91
N LEU A 331 20.18 22.61 4.98
CA LEU A 331 19.52 21.64 5.84
C LEU A 331 19.68 22.00 7.31
N ILE A 332 20.88 22.36 7.76
CA ILE A 332 21.11 22.73 9.17
C ILE A 332 20.27 23.95 9.55
N GLN A 333 20.30 25.01 8.73
CA GLN A 333 19.46 26.20 8.94
C GLN A 333 17.97 25.84 9.02
N LEU A 334 17.50 25.01 8.10
CA LEU A 334 16.11 24.56 8.11
C LEU A 334 15.79 23.74 9.36
N MET A 335 16.70 22.87 9.82
CA MET A 335 16.49 22.07 11.02
C MET A 335 16.48 22.92 12.30
N GLU A 336 17.28 23.98 12.37
CA GLU A 336 17.27 24.94 13.49
C GLU A 336 15.90 25.61 13.63
N GLU A 337 15.31 26.05 12.51
CA GLU A 337 13.96 26.62 12.49
C GLU A 337 12.90 25.59 12.91
N ILE A 338 12.95 24.37 12.36
CA ILE A 338 11.98 23.31 12.66
C ILE A 338 12.01 22.93 14.13
N MET A 339 13.20 22.68 14.67
CA MET A 339 13.35 22.12 16.01
C MET A 339 13.02 23.12 17.11
N ALA A 340 12.93 24.41 16.77
CA ALA A 340 12.37 25.44 17.65
C ALA A 340 10.83 25.35 17.78
N GLU A 341 10.14 24.70 16.85
CA GLU A 341 8.69 24.48 16.92
C GLU A 341 8.36 23.28 17.84
N LYS A 342 7.19 23.34 18.50
CA LYS A 342 6.68 22.24 19.35
C LYS A 342 6.34 20.98 18.54
N GLU A 343 5.84 21.16 17.31
CA GLU A 343 5.51 20.06 16.38
C GLU A 343 6.62 19.92 15.33
N ASN A 344 7.69 19.20 15.69
CA ASN A 344 8.94 19.16 14.91
C ASN A 344 9.26 17.79 14.27
N LYS A 345 8.31 16.84 14.27
CA LYS A 345 8.49 15.55 13.59
C LYS A 345 8.77 15.76 12.10
N THR A 346 9.90 15.26 11.63
CA THR A 346 10.44 15.53 10.30
C THR A 346 10.98 14.26 9.66
N ILE A 347 10.56 14.00 8.42
CA ILE A 347 11.18 12.98 7.56
C ILE A 347 12.05 13.68 6.53
N ILE A 348 13.28 13.22 6.33
CA ILE A 348 14.26 13.71 5.36
C ILE A 348 14.51 12.60 4.32
N PHE A 349 14.09 12.79 3.07
CA PHE A 349 14.43 11.84 2.01
C PHE A 349 15.80 12.12 1.40
N VAL A 350 16.52 11.04 1.08
CA VAL A 350 17.76 11.06 0.31
C VAL A 350 17.77 9.93 -0.73
N GLU A 351 18.48 10.17 -1.83
CA GLU A 351 18.49 9.29 -3.00
C GLU A 351 19.09 7.90 -2.75
N THR A 352 20.18 7.81 -1.98
CA THR A 352 20.93 6.55 -1.82
C THR A 352 21.07 6.11 -0.37
N LYS A 353 21.16 4.80 -0.17
CA LYS A 353 21.39 4.17 1.14
C LYS A 353 22.67 4.69 1.81
N ARG A 354 23.74 4.84 1.03
CA ARG A 354 25.01 5.39 1.49
C ARG A 354 24.87 6.82 2.01
N ARG A 355 24.18 7.69 1.25
CA ARG A 355 23.91 9.07 1.69
C ARG A 355 23.02 9.12 2.93
N CYS A 356 22.07 8.19 3.05
CA CYS A 356 21.21 8.04 4.23
C CYS A 356 22.05 7.80 5.49
N ASP A 357 22.97 6.84 5.45
CA ASP A 357 23.90 6.60 6.56
C ASP A 357 24.87 7.76 6.79
N ASP A 358 25.48 8.31 5.74
CA ASP A 358 26.48 9.38 5.85
C ASP A 358 25.88 10.66 6.45
N LEU A 359 24.68 11.06 6.00
CA LEU A 359 23.96 12.22 6.54
C LEU A 359 23.55 12.00 7.99
N THR A 360 23.05 10.80 8.32
CA THR A 360 22.64 10.47 9.70
C THR A 360 23.82 10.50 10.66
N ARG A 361 24.97 9.94 10.27
CA ARG A 361 26.18 10.00 11.12
C ARG A 361 26.62 11.44 11.36
N ARG A 362 26.56 12.29 10.33
CA ARG A 362 26.91 13.71 10.46
C ARG A 362 25.95 14.45 11.39
N MET A 363 24.64 14.33 11.16
CA MET A 363 23.63 14.97 12.02
C MET A 363 23.75 14.50 13.47
N ARG A 364 23.97 13.20 13.72
CA ARG A 364 24.18 12.70 15.09
C ARG A 364 25.47 13.21 15.73
N ARG A 365 26.55 13.39 14.95
CA ARG A 365 27.81 13.97 15.44
C ARG A 365 27.61 15.42 15.90
N ASP A 366 26.75 16.15 15.20
CA ASP A 366 26.41 17.54 15.52
C ASP A 366 25.30 17.64 16.60
N GLY A 367 24.90 16.51 17.20
CA GLY A 367 23.96 16.45 18.33
C GLY A 367 22.48 16.33 17.96
N TRP A 368 22.13 16.25 16.67
CA TRP A 368 20.74 16.12 16.24
C TRP A 368 20.18 14.72 16.56
N PRO A 369 18.93 14.62 17.09
CA PRO A 369 18.28 13.36 17.41
C PRO A 369 17.73 12.65 16.14
N ALA A 370 18.63 12.33 15.21
CA ALA A 370 18.32 11.73 13.91
C ALA A 370 18.57 10.23 13.86
N MET A 371 17.68 9.50 13.20
CA MET A 371 17.83 8.08 12.87
C MET A 371 17.56 7.84 11.39
N CYS A 372 18.01 6.70 10.86
CA CYS A 372 17.79 6.37 9.45
C CYS A 372 17.10 5.04 9.19
N ILE A 373 16.38 4.99 8.07
CA ILE A 373 15.77 3.78 7.52
C ILE A 373 16.06 3.62 6.02
N HIS A 374 16.61 2.46 5.65
CA HIS A 374 16.83 2.08 4.25
C HIS A 374 16.96 0.56 4.10
N GLY A 375 17.06 0.09 2.86
CA GLY A 375 17.00 -1.34 2.53
C GLY A 375 18.15 -2.22 3.04
N ASP A 376 19.26 -1.65 3.50
CA ASP A 376 20.41 -2.42 4.03
C ASP A 376 20.38 -2.57 5.56
N LYS A 377 19.48 -1.84 6.24
CA LYS A 377 19.22 -2.05 7.67
C LYS A 377 18.52 -3.38 7.87
N SER A 378 18.86 -4.06 8.96
CA SER A 378 18.16 -5.28 9.36
C SER A 378 16.69 -4.98 9.66
N GLN A 379 15.80 -5.97 9.54
CA GLN A 379 14.39 -5.73 9.82
C GLN A 379 14.13 -5.29 11.28
N PRO A 380 14.77 -5.90 12.31
CA PRO A 380 14.62 -5.43 13.68
C PRO A 380 15.01 -3.96 13.88
N GLU A 381 16.08 -3.50 13.22
CA GLU A 381 16.48 -2.08 13.26
C GLU A 381 15.44 -1.18 12.60
N ARG A 382 14.89 -1.58 11.45
CA ARG A 382 13.85 -0.83 10.73
C ARG A 382 12.59 -0.68 11.58
N ASP A 383 12.13 -1.78 12.17
CA ASP A 383 10.94 -1.81 13.03
C ASP A 383 11.16 -0.93 14.28
N TRP A 384 12.35 -1.03 14.90
CA TRP A 384 12.71 -0.20 16.05
C TRP A 384 12.75 1.30 15.71
N VAL A 385 13.43 1.69 14.63
CA VAL A 385 13.53 3.09 14.20
C VAL A 385 12.16 3.69 13.91
N LEU A 386 11.27 2.95 13.25
CA LEU A 386 9.91 3.42 12.97
C LEU A 386 9.07 3.58 14.22
N ASN A 387 9.20 2.68 15.19
CA ASN A 387 8.48 2.78 16.46
C ASN A 387 8.96 3.98 17.29
N GLU A 388 10.26 4.25 17.31
CA GLU A 388 10.82 5.43 17.98
C GLU A 388 10.40 6.73 17.30
N PHE A 389 10.29 6.75 15.95
CA PHE A 389 9.75 7.90 15.21
C PHE A 389 8.25 8.10 15.47
N ARG A 390 7.45 7.02 15.42
CA ARG A 390 6.00 7.05 15.69
C ARG A 390 5.70 7.57 17.10
N SER A 391 6.40 7.03 18.11
CA SER A 391 6.27 7.46 19.51
C SER A 391 6.79 8.88 19.77
N GLY A 392 7.53 9.47 18.83
CA GLY A 392 8.06 10.83 18.93
C GLY A 392 9.34 10.96 19.77
N LYS A 393 9.91 9.84 20.25
CA LYS A 393 11.19 9.83 20.96
C LYS A 393 12.36 10.29 20.07
N ALA A 394 12.26 9.98 18.78
CA ALA A 394 13.19 10.49 17.76
C ALA A 394 12.40 11.30 16.73
N PRO A 395 12.48 12.64 16.74
CA PRO A 395 11.68 13.49 15.85
C PRO A 395 12.22 13.55 14.42
N ILE A 396 13.45 13.09 14.14
CA ILE A 396 14.08 13.21 12.81
C ILE A 396 14.32 11.81 12.22
N LEU A 397 13.65 11.51 11.10
CA LEU A 397 13.83 10.27 10.34
C LEU A 397 14.42 10.56 8.95
N ILE A 398 15.65 10.09 8.71
CA ILE A 398 16.29 10.16 7.40
C ILE A 398 15.99 8.86 6.65
N ALA A 399 15.50 8.93 5.43
CA ALA A 399 15.03 7.76 4.71
C ALA A 399 15.36 7.77 3.23
N THR A 400 15.39 6.58 2.64
CA THR A 400 15.29 6.39 1.18
C THR A 400 13.83 6.19 0.78
N ASP A 401 13.55 5.93 -0.50
CA ASP A 401 12.21 5.59 -1.03
C ASP A 401 11.56 4.33 -0.43
N VAL A 402 12.22 3.69 0.52
CA VAL A 402 11.62 2.68 1.40
C VAL A 402 10.51 3.30 2.26
N ALA A 403 10.66 4.55 2.68
CA ALA A 403 9.70 5.24 3.56
C ALA A 403 8.74 6.19 2.81
N SER A 404 8.90 6.34 1.50
CA SER A 404 8.18 7.38 0.72
C SER A 404 6.70 7.07 0.51
N ARG A 405 6.26 5.84 0.79
CA ARG A 405 4.88 5.39 0.57
C ARG A 405 4.35 4.57 1.75
N GLY A 406 3.08 4.78 2.06
CA GLY A 406 2.33 3.93 2.99
C GLY A 406 2.53 4.18 4.49
N LEU A 407 3.60 4.84 4.94
CA LEU A 407 3.89 5.06 6.37
C LEU A 407 2.97 6.07 7.09
N GLY A 408 2.03 6.70 6.38
CA GLY A 408 1.20 7.80 6.87
C GLY A 408 -0.31 7.54 6.82
N SER A 409 -0.79 6.31 7.04
CA SER A 409 -2.24 6.10 7.13
C SER A 409 -2.78 6.68 8.44
N PRO A 410 -3.76 7.59 8.42
CA PRO A 410 -4.38 8.19 9.61
C PRO A 410 -5.23 7.20 10.44
N ALA A 411 -5.24 5.91 10.10
CA ALA A 411 -6.01 4.87 10.78
C ALA A 411 -5.57 4.57 12.23
N LEU A 412 -4.52 5.22 12.75
CA LEU A 412 -4.00 5.04 14.11
C LEU A 412 -3.88 6.36 14.89
N GLY A 413 -4.80 7.29 14.62
CA GLY A 413 -4.83 8.57 15.34
C GLY A 413 -3.99 9.65 14.68
N ASN A 414 -4.44 10.87 14.90
CA ASN A 414 -3.87 12.09 14.36
C ASN A 414 -2.35 12.19 14.55
N GLN A 415 -1.71 12.87 13.60
CA GLN A 415 -0.30 13.30 13.57
C GLN A 415 0.70 12.35 12.90
N MET A 416 0.70 12.28 11.56
CA MET A 416 1.97 12.17 10.81
C MET A 416 1.79 12.71 9.40
N GLY A 417 2.60 13.69 9.02
CA GLY A 417 2.57 14.19 7.65
C GLY A 417 3.53 15.33 7.35
N LEU A 418 4.72 15.38 7.95
CA LEU A 418 5.79 16.27 7.51
C LEU A 418 6.77 15.47 6.64
N GLN A 419 6.40 15.32 5.38
CA GLN A 419 7.24 14.73 4.34
C GLN A 419 8.19 15.85 3.88
N ARG A 420 9.51 15.80 4.12
CA ARG A 420 10.46 16.76 3.53
C ARG A 420 11.49 15.97 2.72
N SER A 421 11.59 16.25 1.43
CA SER A 421 12.48 15.51 0.53
C SER A 421 13.70 16.37 0.19
N ILE A 422 14.93 15.93 0.46
CA ILE A 422 16.13 16.73 0.12
C ILE A 422 16.74 16.29 -1.19
#